data_AF-F7KVQ4-F1
#
_entry.id   AF-F7KVQ4-F1
#
_cell.length_a   1.000
_cell.length_b   1.000
_cell.length_c   1.000
_cell.angle_alpha   90.00
_cell.angle_beta   90.00
_cell.angle_gamma   90.00
#
_symmetry.space_group_name_H-M   'P 1'
#
loop_
_entity.id
_entity.type
_entity.pdbx_description
1 polymer ?
#
loop_
_entity_poly.entity_id
_entity_poly.type
_entity_poly.pdbx_seq_one_letter_code
_entity_poly.pdbx_strand_id
1 'polypeptide(L)'
;MIKSKTEYEDVVVKILNYVISEQNLSYSEFPECTPEEYNEIFYQCVKDELIGGYSAVGRTADGIPHVQKTGTSFVTFKGFSLMDSIAQARALEIAKSAEKKSIAAKFRANISIIISISAFVATLLINVDKIVHNIRMIISYLSSL
;
A
#
# COMPACT_ATOMS: atom_id res chain seq x y z
N MET A 1 6.49 21.19 -0.45
CA MET A 1 7.62 20.46 -1.02
C MET A 1 7.30 18.98 -0.96
N ILE A 2 6.89 18.41 -2.09
CA ILE A 2 6.44 17.03 -2.22
C ILE A 2 7.66 16.12 -2.32
N LYS A 3 7.73 15.12 -1.45
CA LYS A 3 8.88 14.23 -1.27
C LYS A 3 8.57 12.79 -1.60
N SER A 4 7.31 12.43 -1.72
CA SER A 4 6.89 11.06 -1.98
C SER A 4 5.76 10.96 -3.00
N LYS A 5 5.64 9.77 -3.59
CA LYS A 5 4.52 9.42 -4.46
C LYS A 5 3.18 9.56 -3.73
N THR A 6 3.12 9.17 -2.45
CA THR A 6 1.88 9.25 -1.66
C THR A 6 1.44 10.68 -1.45
N GLU A 7 2.37 11.58 -1.11
CA GLU A 7 2.09 13.01 -0.97
C GLU A 7 1.60 13.63 -2.30
N TYR A 8 2.21 13.24 -3.42
CA TYR A 8 1.73 13.64 -4.74
C TYR A 8 0.30 13.15 -5.00
N GLU A 9 0.02 11.87 -4.75
CA GLU A 9 -1.31 11.28 -4.91
C GLU A 9 -2.36 11.94 -4.01
N ASP A 10 -2.00 12.30 -2.77
CA ASP A 10 -2.87 13.04 -1.84
C ASP A 10 -3.27 14.40 -2.41
N VAL A 11 -2.30 15.15 -2.95
CA VAL A 11 -2.57 16.46 -3.56
C VAL A 11 -3.43 16.31 -4.80
N VAL A 12 -3.16 15.32 -5.67
CA VAL A 12 -4.00 15.04 -6.85
C VAL A 12 -5.43 14.72 -6.44
N VAL A 13 -5.63 13.79 -5.49
CA VAL A 13 -6.97 13.43 -5.00
C VAL A 13 -7.68 14.64 -4.40
N LYS A 14 -6.97 15.51 -3.66
CA LYS A 14 -7.51 16.73 -3.10
C LYS A 14 -7.95 17.71 -4.20
N ILE A 15 -7.13 17.95 -5.22
CA ILE A 15 -7.49 18.79 -6.38
C ILE A 15 -8.77 18.26 -7.04
N LEU A 16 -8.85 16.95 -7.29
CA LEU A 16 -10.03 16.33 -7.91
C LEU A 16 -11.29 16.50 -7.03
N ASN A 17 -11.18 16.33 -5.71
CA ASN A 17 -12.29 16.58 -4.78
C ASN A 17 -12.75 18.04 -4.75
N TYR A 18 -11.83 18.99 -4.89
CA TYR A 18 -12.18 20.41 -5.00
C TYR A 18 -12.98 20.69 -6.28
N VAL A 19 -12.59 20.08 -7.40
CA VAL A 19 -13.34 20.18 -8.66
C VAL A 19 -14.74 19.57 -8.52
N ILE A 20 -14.86 18.40 -7.88
CA ILE A 20 -16.16 17.76 -7.60
C ILE A 20 -17.04 18.65 -6.73
N SER A 21 -16.44 19.34 -5.76
CA SER A 21 -17.15 20.24 -4.83
C SER A 21 -17.47 21.61 -5.43
N GLU A 22 -17.18 21.83 -6.72
CA GLU A 22 -17.35 23.10 -7.44
C GLU A 22 -16.63 24.29 -6.78
N GLN A 23 -15.58 24.03 -6.00
CA GLN A 23 -14.82 25.07 -5.33
C GLN A 23 -13.77 25.66 -6.27
N ASN A 24 -13.47 26.95 -6.09
CA ASN A 24 -12.39 27.58 -6.84
C ASN A 24 -11.04 27.03 -6.39
N LEU A 25 -10.33 26.42 -7.33
CA LEU A 25 -8.97 25.94 -7.13
C LEU A 25 -8.01 27.12 -6.94
N SER A 26 -7.51 27.27 -5.72
CA SER A 26 -6.48 28.24 -5.35
C SER A 26 -5.38 27.54 -4.59
N TYR A 27 -4.13 27.93 -4.85
CA TYR A 27 -2.96 27.46 -4.12
C TYR A 27 -3.10 27.63 -2.59
N SER A 28 -3.84 28.64 -2.13
CA SER A 28 -4.09 28.88 -0.70
C SER A 28 -4.64 27.65 0.04
N GLU A 29 -5.36 26.79 -0.68
CA GLU A 29 -5.98 25.58 -0.14
C GLU A 29 -5.02 24.39 -0.06
N PHE A 30 -3.77 24.55 -0.53
CA PHE A 30 -2.75 23.50 -0.63
C PHE A 30 -1.43 23.91 0.03
N PRO A 31 -1.41 24.19 1.35
CA PRO A 31 -0.20 24.58 2.09
C PRO A 31 0.92 23.52 2.08
N GLU A 32 0.60 22.26 1.74
CA GLU A 32 1.53 21.15 1.65
C GLU A 32 2.53 21.22 0.47
N CYS A 33 2.18 21.98 -0.58
CA CYS A 33 3.01 22.15 -1.77
C CYS A 33 3.53 23.58 -1.90
N THR A 34 4.56 23.82 -2.72
CA THR A 34 4.92 25.18 -3.16
C THR A 34 4.01 25.63 -4.31
N PRO A 35 3.93 26.94 -4.63
CA PRO A 35 3.14 27.41 -5.77
C PRO A 35 3.54 26.74 -7.09
N GLU A 36 4.83 26.50 -7.29
CA GLU A 36 5.36 25.83 -8.49
C GLU A 36 4.92 24.37 -8.56
N GLU A 37 5.01 23.65 -7.44
CA GLU A 37 4.54 22.27 -7.34
C GLU A 37 3.04 22.17 -7.61
N TYR A 38 2.24 23.05 -6.99
CA TYR A 38 0.80 23.11 -7.22
C TYR A 38 0.47 23.32 -8.70
N ASN A 39 1.09 24.31 -9.33
CA ASN A 39 0.85 24.63 -10.74
C ASN A 39 1.23 23.47 -11.65
N GLU A 40 2.34 22.77 -11.36
CA GLU A 40 2.76 21.59 -12.10
C GLU A 40 1.77 20.44 -11.93
N ILE A 41 1.35 20.12 -10.70
CA ILE A 41 0.41 19.02 -10.45
C ILE A 41 -0.92 19.32 -11.11
N PHE A 42 -1.44 20.53 -10.98
CA PHE A 42 -2.69 20.93 -11.59
C PHE A 42 -2.61 20.87 -13.12
N TYR A 43 -1.51 21.34 -13.70
CA TYR A 43 -1.25 21.21 -15.14
C TYR A 43 -1.23 19.76 -15.60
N GLN A 44 -0.56 18.86 -14.88
CA GLN A 44 -0.58 17.43 -15.22
C GLN A 44 -1.99 16.85 -15.10
N CYS A 45 -2.79 17.24 -14.10
CA CYS A 45 -4.17 16.78 -13.97
C CYS A 45 -5.03 17.17 -15.20
N VAL A 46 -4.80 18.34 -15.78
CA VAL A 46 -5.50 18.77 -16.99
C VAL A 46 -4.92 18.09 -18.23
N LYS A 47 -3.59 18.02 -18.35
CA LYS A 47 -2.89 17.40 -19.49
C LYS A 47 -3.19 15.91 -19.61
N ASP A 48 -3.26 15.21 -18.47
CA ASP A 48 -3.59 13.78 -18.40
C ASP A 48 -5.10 13.54 -18.46
N GLU A 49 -5.90 14.57 -18.75
CA GLU A 49 -7.35 14.49 -18.91
C GLU A 49 -8.05 13.95 -17.66
N LEU A 50 -7.52 14.21 -16.46
CA LEU A 50 -8.20 13.90 -15.20
C LEU A 50 -9.30 14.92 -14.89
N ILE A 51 -9.11 16.15 -15.36
CA ILE A 51 -10.01 17.28 -15.17
C ILE A 51 -10.41 17.85 -16.54
N GLY A 52 -11.71 17.99 -16.77
CA GLY A 52 -12.30 18.70 -17.91
C GLY A 52 -12.67 20.15 -17.58
N GLY A 53 -12.99 20.95 -18.60
CA GLY A 53 -13.32 22.37 -18.44
C GLY A 53 -12.11 23.30 -18.28
N TYR A 54 -10.90 22.75 -18.42
CA TYR A 54 -9.63 23.46 -18.48
C TYR A 54 -8.86 23.03 -19.73
N SER A 55 -7.99 23.92 -20.21
CA SER A 55 -7.02 23.66 -21.27
C SER A 55 -5.61 23.89 -20.74
N ALA A 56 -4.72 22.94 -21.00
CA ALA A 56 -3.30 23.06 -20.74
C ALA A 56 -2.67 23.89 -21.88
N VAL A 57 -2.58 25.21 -21.69
CA VAL A 57 -2.19 26.17 -22.75
C VAL A 57 -0.70 26.07 -23.10
N GLY A 58 0.11 25.54 -22.18
CA GLY A 58 1.53 25.32 -22.36
C GLY A 58 2.34 25.84 -21.17
N ARG A 59 3.60 26.19 -21.41
CA ARG A 59 4.49 26.80 -20.41
C ARG A 59 4.86 28.21 -20.84
N THR A 60 5.03 29.11 -19.87
CA THR A 60 5.61 30.43 -20.13
C THR A 60 7.10 30.32 -20.45
N ALA A 61 7.71 31.43 -20.89
CA ALA A 61 9.16 31.50 -21.14
C ALA A 61 9.98 31.16 -19.88
N ASP A 62 9.43 31.41 -18.70
CA ASP A 62 10.02 31.09 -17.39
C ASP A 62 9.83 29.61 -16.99
N GLY A 63 9.21 28.79 -17.85
CA GLY A 63 8.98 27.36 -17.63
C GLY A 63 7.76 27.02 -16.77
N ILE A 64 7.04 28.04 -16.27
CA ILE A 64 5.86 27.85 -15.42
C ILE A 64 4.68 27.35 -16.27
N PRO A 65 4.05 26.22 -15.89
CA PRO A 65 2.91 25.70 -16.62
C PRO A 65 1.69 26.60 -16.44
N HIS A 66 0.92 26.78 -17.51
CA HIS A 66 -0.28 27.61 -17.52
C HIS A 66 -1.50 26.81 -17.96
N VAL A 67 -2.56 26.95 -17.17
CA VAL A 67 -3.85 26.30 -17.39
C VAL A 67 -4.92 27.39 -17.49
N GLN A 68 -5.77 27.30 -18.51
CA GLN A 68 -6.86 28.24 -18.73
C GLN A 68 -8.20 27.52 -18.54
N LYS A 69 -9.13 28.14 -17.81
CA LYS A 69 -10.51 27.64 -17.72
C LYS A 69 -11.23 27.89 -19.05
N THR A 70 -11.72 26.83 -19.67
CA THR A 70 -12.41 26.86 -20.96
C THR A 70 -13.91 26.60 -20.83
N GLY A 71 -14.38 26.13 -19.67
CA GLY A 71 -15.79 25.90 -19.39
C GLY A 71 -16.06 25.52 -17.93
N THR A 72 -17.19 24.86 -17.69
CA THR A 72 -17.49 24.27 -16.39
C THR A 72 -16.52 23.14 -16.11
N SER A 73 -15.87 23.21 -14.96
CA SER A 73 -14.89 22.22 -14.53
C SER A 73 -15.58 20.96 -14.03
N PHE A 74 -15.06 19.79 -14.40
CA PHE A 74 -15.55 18.49 -13.91
C PHE A 74 -14.41 17.48 -13.87
N VAL A 75 -14.55 16.45 -13.04
CA VAL A 75 -13.62 15.31 -13.03
C VAL A 75 -14.06 14.33 -14.12
N THR A 76 -13.11 13.88 -14.94
CA THR A 76 -13.39 12.92 -16.02
C THR A 76 -13.48 11.50 -15.46
N PHE A 77 -13.94 10.56 -16.29
CA PHE A 77 -13.90 9.13 -15.94
C PHE A 77 -12.49 8.65 -15.57
N LYS A 78 -11.45 9.18 -16.24
CA LYS A 78 -10.05 8.85 -15.94
C LYS A 78 -9.62 9.39 -14.58
N GLY A 79 -10.08 10.60 -14.22
CA GLY A 79 -9.88 11.16 -12.89
C GLY A 79 -10.52 10.30 -11.78
N PHE A 80 -11.78 9.89 -11.96
CA PHE A 80 -12.46 8.99 -11.01
C PHE A 80 -11.77 7.62 -10.91
N SER A 81 -11.40 7.03 -12.05
CA SER A 81 -10.69 5.74 -12.06
C SER A 81 -9.33 5.81 -11.35
N LEU A 82 -8.62 6.94 -11.44
CA LEU A 82 -7.37 7.15 -10.71
C LEU A 82 -7.63 7.21 -9.20
N MET A 83 -8.64 7.98 -8.77
CA MET A 83 -9.01 8.10 -7.35
C MET A 83 -9.36 6.72 -6.76
N ASP A 84 -10.15 5.93 -7.48
CA ASP A 84 -10.51 4.57 -7.06
C ASP A 84 -9.28 3.67 -6.97
N SER A 85 -8.39 3.73 -7.96
CA SER A 85 -7.14 2.96 -7.95
C SER A 85 -6.25 3.31 -6.76
N ILE A 86 -6.13 4.60 -6.41
CA ILE A 86 -5.36 5.06 -5.25
C ILE A 86 -6.02 4.55 -3.95
N ALA A 87 -7.35 4.67 -3.83
CA ALA A 87 -8.08 4.18 -2.66
C ALA A 87 -7.93 2.66 -2.48
N GLN A 88 -8.02 1.89 -3.56
CA GLN A 88 -7.82 0.43 -3.54
C GLN A 88 -6.38 0.06 -3.16
N ALA A 89 -5.38 0.74 -3.71
CA ALA A 89 -3.98 0.50 -3.37
C ALA A 89 -3.71 0.73 -1.87
N ARG A 90 -4.27 1.80 -1.30
CA ARG A 90 -4.18 2.09 0.14
C ARG A 90 -4.89 1.06 0.99
N ALA A 91 -6.10 0.66 0.61
CA ALA A 91 -6.85 -0.39 1.29
C ALA A 91 -6.08 -1.72 1.32
N LEU A 92 -5.44 -2.08 0.20
CA LEU A 92 -4.60 -3.27 0.10
C LEU A 92 -3.37 -3.18 1.00
N GLU A 93 -2.71 -2.04 1.07
CA GLU A 93 -1.56 -1.83 1.96
C GLU A 93 -1.95 -1.98 3.44
N ILE A 94 -3.08 -1.39 3.84
CA ILE A 94 -3.63 -1.52 5.19
C ILE A 94 -3.95 -2.99 5.50
N ALA A 95 -4.61 -3.69 4.56
CA ALA A 95 -4.93 -5.10 4.70
C ALA A 95 -3.67 -5.97 4.88
N LYS A 96 -2.64 -5.78 4.03
CA LYS A 96 -1.36 -6.49 4.14
C LYS A 96 -0.64 -6.19 5.45
N SER A 97 -0.67 -4.94 5.91
CA SER A 97 -0.08 -4.54 7.19
C SER A 97 -0.80 -5.23 8.36
N ALA A 98 -2.13 -5.26 8.33
CA ALA A 98 -2.95 -5.96 9.32
C ALA A 98 -2.72 -7.47 9.31
N GLU A 99 -2.62 -8.09 8.13
CA GLU A 99 -2.31 -9.51 7.96
C GLU A 99 -0.95 -9.86 8.58
N LYS A 100 0.10 -9.11 8.26
CA LYS A 100 1.44 -9.30 8.86
C LYS A 100 1.41 -9.19 10.38
N LYS A 101 0.70 -8.21 10.92
CA LYS A 101 0.51 -8.06 12.37
C LYS A 101 -0.24 -9.24 12.97
N SER A 102 -1.27 -9.74 12.29
CA SER A 102 -2.04 -10.91 12.71
C SER A 102 -1.19 -12.18 12.74
N ILE A 103 -0.39 -12.44 11.70
CA ILE A 103 0.54 -13.58 11.65
C ILE A 103 1.57 -13.49 12.79
N ALA A 104 2.17 -12.31 12.99
CA ALA A 104 3.12 -12.11 14.08
C ALA A 104 2.49 -12.32 15.46
N ALA A 105 1.24 -11.88 15.65
CA ALA A 105 0.50 -12.11 16.89
C ALA A 105 0.20 -13.60 17.12
N LYS A 106 -0.26 -14.32 16.08
CA LYS A 106 -0.47 -15.78 16.14
C LYS A 106 0.81 -16.52 16.49
N PHE A 107 1.94 -16.13 15.91
CA PHE A 107 3.23 -16.74 16.22
C PHE A 107 3.64 -16.50 17.68
N ARG A 108 3.57 -15.24 18.15
CA ARG A 108 3.89 -14.89 19.54
C ARG A 108 3.00 -15.63 20.55
N ALA A 109 1.71 -15.76 20.27
CA ALA A 109 0.77 -16.47 21.13
C ALA A 109 1.11 -17.96 21.29
N ASN A 110 1.74 -18.57 20.28
CA ASN A 110 2.05 -20.00 20.26
C ASN A 110 3.53 -20.32 20.44
N ILE A 111 4.35 -19.35 20.87
CA ILE A 111 5.81 -19.53 20.96
C ILE A 111 6.19 -20.66 21.93
N SER A 112 5.48 -20.80 23.05
CA SER A 112 5.71 -21.87 24.02
C SER A 112 5.44 -23.24 23.42
N ILE A 113 4.34 -23.41 22.68
CA ILE A 113 3.98 -24.64 21.99
C ILE A 113 5.05 -24.99 20.94
N ILE A 114 5.48 -24.01 20.15
CA ILE A 114 6.53 -24.19 19.14
C ILE A 114 7.83 -24.66 19.80
N ILE A 115 8.24 -24.04 20.92
CA ILE A 115 9.43 -24.44 21.67
C ILE A 115 9.27 -25.87 22.22
N SER A 116 8.11 -26.21 22.79
CA SER A 116 7.85 -27.56 23.32
C SER A 116 7.93 -28.64 22.24
N ILE A 117 7.33 -28.42 21.06
CA ILE A 117 7.43 -29.34 19.92
C ILE A 117 8.89 -29.47 19.48
N SER A 118 9.61 -28.35 19.38
CA SER A 118 11.02 -28.34 18.96
C SER A 118 11.91 -29.13 19.93
N ALA A 119 11.71 -28.95 21.23
CA ALA A 119 12.42 -29.69 22.28
C ALA A 119 12.11 -31.18 22.24
N PHE A 120 10.84 -31.54 22.02
CA PHE A 120 10.43 -32.95 21.88
C PHE A 120 11.11 -33.62 20.67
N VAL A 121 11.11 -32.97 19.50
CA VAL A 121 11.80 -33.47 18.30
C VAL A 121 13.30 -33.62 18.54
N ALA A 122 13.94 -32.62 19.17
CA ALA A 122 15.36 -32.70 19.51
C ALA A 122 15.66 -33.88 20.45
N THR A 123 14.79 -34.12 21.42
CA THR A 123 14.94 -35.24 22.38
C THR A 123 14.79 -36.60 21.69
N LEU A 124 13.85 -36.73 20.75
CA LEU A 124 13.71 -37.93 19.94
C LEU A 124 14.98 -38.18 19.12
N LEU A 125 15.49 -37.16 18.43
CA LEU A 125 16.69 -37.27 17.59
C LEU A 125 17.92 -37.68 18.42
N ILE A 126 18.12 -37.07 19.59
CA ILE A 126 19.23 -37.42 20.50
C ILE A 126 19.15 -38.88 20.96
N ASN A 127 17.95 -39.43 21.12
CA ASN A 127 17.74 -40.79 21.62
C ASN A 127 17.37 -41.81 20.53
N VAL A 128 17.49 -41.47 19.25
CA VAL A 128 17.11 -42.34 18.12
C VAL A 128 17.74 -43.73 18.24
N ASP A 129 19.04 -43.82 18.53
CA ASP A 129 19.74 -45.10 18.60
C ASP A 129 19.18 -46.01 19.70
N LYS A 130 18.88 -45.44 20.87
CA LYS A 130 18.29 -46.17 22.00
C LYS A 130 16.85 -46.59 21.69
N ILE A 131 16.07 -45.73 21.05
CA ILE A 131 14.69 -46.03 20.65
C ILE A 131 14.68 -47.18 19.63
N VAL A 132 15.51 -47.11 18.59
CA VAL A 132 15.65 -48.15 17.57
C VAL A 132 16.12 -49.47 18.20
N HIS A 133 17.09 -49.40 19.12
CA HIS A 133 17.58 -50.57 19.84
C HIS A 133 16.47 -51.24 20.66
N ASN A 134 15.71 -50.46 21.45
CA ASN A 134 14.62 -50.98 22.25
C ASN A 134 13.49 -51.58 21.39
N ILE A 135 13.14 -50.94 20.27
CA ILE A 135 12.15 -51.46 19.32
C ILE A 135 12.63 -52.81 18.73
N ARG A 136 13.89 -52.91 18.31
CA ARG A 136 14.45 -54.18 17.81
C ARG A 136 14.40 -55.27 18.88
N MET A 137 14.69 -54.93 20.14
CA MET A 137 14.63 -55.89 21.25
C MET A 137 13.21 -56.40 21.47
N ILE A 138 12.20 -55.50 21.50
CA ILE A 138 10.79 -55.87 21.66
C ILE A 138 10.31 -56.74 20.50
N ILE A 139 10.66 -56.38 19.26
CA ILE A 139 10.33 -57.19 18.07
C ILE A 139 10.97 -58.58 18.19
N SER A 140 12.22 -58.67 18.64
CA SER A 140 12.89 -59.95 18.85
C SER A 140 12.15 -60.84 19.85
N TYR A 141 11.71 -60.27 20.99
CA TYR A 141 10.94 -61.01 22.00
C TYR A 141 9.56 -61.45 21.50
N LEU A 142 8.89 -60.63 20.68
CA LEU A 142 7.61 -60.98 20.08
C LEU A 142 7.73 -62.04 18.98
N SER A 143 8.84 -62.03 18.22
CA SER A 143 9.11 -63.04 17.19
C SER A 143 9.59 -64.38 17.75
N SER A 144 10.00 -64.42 19.02
CA SER A 144 10.36 -65.66 19.73
C SER A 144 9.19 -66.28 20.49
N LEU A 145 8.00 -65.68 20.43
CA LEU A 145 6.74 -66.21 20.97
C LEU A 145 6.00 -66.98 19.87
#